data_AF-A0A9D8HEM5-F1
#
_entry.id   AF-A0A9D8HEM5-F1
#
_cell.length_a   1.000
_cell.length_b   1.000
_cell.length_c   1.000
_cell.angle_alpha   90.00
_cell.angle_beta   90.00
_cell.angle_gamma   90.00
#
_symmetry.space_group_name_H-M   'P 1'
#
loop_
_entity.id
_entity.type
_entity.pdbx_description
1 polymer ?
#
loop_
_entity_poly.entity_id
_entity_poly.type
_entity_poly.pdbx_seq_one_letter_code
_entity_poly.pdbx_strand_id
1 'polypeptide(L)'
;MPLSRAPQAFLGDGRLTVVSFDIDGTMEFGDPPGPIPVALAQAVADLGHVIGSGSDRTRADQSNLWAAHGVDVRFVGGKHHLPEVRERFPAERYVHIGDTDVDQHFARVADFEFFWSYQFDAD
;
A
#
# COMPACT_ATOMS: atom_id res chain seq x y z
N MET A 1 -3.73 -12.22 11.24
CA MET A 1 -3.96 -10.92 11.90
C MET A 1 -5.23 -10.34 11.31
N PRO A 2 -6.29 -10.05 12.09
CA PRO A 2 -7.54 -9.60 11.49
C PRO A 2 -7.40 -8.17 10.95
N LEU A 3 -8.15 -7.88 9.89
CA LEU A 3 -8.43 -6.54 9.34
C LEU A 3 -8.96 -5.52 10.39
N SER A 4 -9.21 -5.96 11.63
CA SER A 4 -9.78 -5.18 12.73
C SER A 4 -8.96 -3.96 13.16
N ARG A 5 -7.67 -3.91 12.80
CA ARG A 5 -6.79 -2.74 13.06
C ARG A 5 -6.76 -1.73 11.93
N ALA A 6 -7.30 -2.07 10.76
CA ALA A 6 -7.37 -1.13 9.66
C ALA A 6 -8.51 -0.11 9.91
N PRO A 7 -8.34 1.16 9.50
CA PRO A 7 -9.41 2.14 9.56
C PRO A 7 -10.69 1.62 8.89
N GLN A 8 -11.86 1.89 9.47
CA GLN A 8 -13.13 1.45 8.87
C GLN A 8 -13.31 1.98 7.44
N ALA A 9 -12.84 3.20 7.17
CA ALA A 9 -12.80 3.76 5.83
C ALA A 9 -11.84 3.03 4.87
N PHE A 10 -10.82 2.35 5.38
CA PHE A 10 -9.90 1.55 4.55
C PHE A 10 -10.55 0.26 4.07
N LEU A 11 -11.31 -0.44 4.93
CA LEU A 11 -11.92 -1.74 4.63
C LEU A 11 -12.95 -1.71 3.50
N GLY A 12 -13.45 -0.52 3.15
CA GLY A 12 -14.31 -0.33 1.99
C GLY A 12 -15.66 -1.05 2.07
N ASP A 13 -16.45 -0.87 1.02
CA ASP A 13 -17.79 -1.41 0.81
C ASP A 13 -17.79 -2.72 -0.01
N GLY A 14 -16.62 -3.35 -0.16
CA GLY A 14 -16.43 -4.58 -0.96
C GLY A 14 -16.07 -4.35 -2.43
N ARG A 15 -15.86 -3.10 -2.85
CA ARG A 15 -15.46 -2.75 -4.23
C ARG A 15 -14.01 -3.12 -4.52
N LEU A 16 -13.72 -3.44 -5.79
CA LEU A 16 -12.34 -3.72 -6.21
C LEU A 16 -11.47 -2.50 -5.94
N THR A 17 -10.44 -2.67 -5.12
CA THR A 17 -9.52 -1.61 -4.72
C THR A 17 -8.11 -1.93 -5.20
N VAL A 18 -7.40 -0.92 -5.71
CA VAL A 18 -5.94 -0.93 -5.84
C VAL A 18 -5.35 -0.30 -4.58
N VAL A 19 -4.48 -1.03 -3.88
CA VAL A 19 -3.79 -0.54 -2.68
C VAL A 19 -2.30 -0.52 -2.93
N SER A 20 -1.72 0.68 -2.90
CA SER A 20 -0.28 0.89 -2.96
C SER A 20 0.27 1.15 -1.56
N PHE A 21 1.37 0.49 -1.22
CA PHE A 21 2.07 0.70 0.05
C PHE A 21 3.44 1.32 -0.21
N ASP A 22 3.80 2.37 0.53
CA ASP A 22 5.23 2.65 0.77
C ASP A 22 5.83 1.52 1.64
N ILE A 23 7.16 1.53 1.82
CA ILE A 23 7.90 0.54 2.59
C ILE A 23 8.42 1.14 3.90
N ASP A 24 9.36 2.09 3.80
CA ASP A 24 10.03 2.65 4.98
C ASP A 24 9.05 3.51 5.79
N GLY A 25 9.05 3.38 7.12
CA GLY A 25 8.07 4.04 8.00
C GLY A 25 6.62 3.55 7.87
N THR A 26 6.34 2.64 6.91
CA THR A 26 5.00 2.17 6.59
C THR A 26 4.82 0.69 6.88
N MET A 27 5.56 -0.20 6.21
CA MET A 27 5.48 -1.65 6.42
C MET A 27 6.32 -2.07 7.61
N GLU A 28 5.91 -3.13 8.32
CA GLU A 28 6.65 -3.68 9.48
C GLU A 28 8.09 -4.14 9.14
N PHE A 29 8.35 -4.39 7.85
CA PHE A 29 9.67 -4.75 7.33
C PHE A 29 10.44 -3.58 6.71
N GLY A 30 9.92 -2.36 6.80
CA GLY A 30 10.63 -1.14 6.39
C GLY A 30 11.83 -0.82 7.28
N ASP A 31 12.60 0.19 6.87
CA ASP A 31 13.73 0.74 7.61
C ASP A 31 13.66 2.28 7.63
N PRO A 32 13.11 2.91 8.69
CA PRO A 32 12.62 2.27 9.92
C PRO A 32 11.34 1.45 9.71
N PRO A 33 11.05 0.48 10.59
CA PRO A 33 9.82 -0.31 10.49
C PRO A 33 8.59 0.55 10.79
N GLY A 34 7.53 0.35 10.00
CA GLY A 34 6.23 0.98 10.20
C GLY A 34 5.20 0.06 10.84
N PRO A 35 3.99 0.58 11.10
CA PRO A 35 2.95 -0.15 11.84
C PRO A 35 2.18 -1.17 11.00
N ILE A 36 2.32 -1.17 9.66
CA ILE A 36 1.51 -2.02 8.78
C ILE A 36 2.08 -3.45 8.73
N PRO A 37 1.37 -4.46 9.27
CA PRO A 37 1.86 -5.83 9.22
C PRO A 37 1.78 -6.37 7.79
N VAL A 38 2.73 -7.22 7.39
CA VAL A 38 2.68 -7.86 6.06
C VAL A 38 1.43 -8.73 5.89
N ALA A 39 0.93 -9.28 7.00
CA ALA A 39 -0.31 -10.03 7.05
C ALA A 39 -1.54 -9.18 6.65
N LEU A 40 -1.52 -7.86 6.84
CA LEU A 40 -2.59 -6.98 6.35
C LEU A 40 -2.57 -6.91 4.83
N ALA A 41 -1.40 -6.68 4.23
CA ALA A 41 -1.25 -6.65 2.78
C ALA A 41 -1.68 -7.99 2.15
N GLN A 42 -1.28 -9.12 2.75
CA GLN A 42 -1.73 -10.44 2.31
C GLN A 42 -3.25 -10.60 2.40
N ALA A 43 -3.87 -10.20 3.52
CA ALA A 43 -5.32 -10.29 3.68
C ALA A 43 -6.08 -9.45 2.64
N VAL A 44 -5.58 -8.26 2.31
CA VAL A 44 -6.13 -7.40 1.26
C VAL A 44 -6.04 -8.08 -0.11
N ALA A 45 -4.91 -8.71 -0.43
CA ALA A 45 -4.75 -9.48 -1.67
C ALA A 45 -5.69 -10.70 -1.72
N ASP A 46 -5.85 -11.43 -0.61
CA ASP A 46 -6.71 -12.61 -0.50
C ASP A 46 -8.20 -12.27 -0.69
N LEU A 47 -8.60 -11.02 -0.40
CA LEU A 47 -9.94 -10.50 -0.69
C LEU A 47 -10.16 -10.13 -2.18
N GLY A 48 -9.16 -10.34 -3.04
CA GLY A 48 -9.24 -10.08 -4.48
C GLY A 48 -8.87 -8.65 -4.88
N HIS A 49 -8.33 -7.85 -3.96
CA HIS A 49 -7.82 -6.52 -4.28
C HIS A 49 -6.44 -6.60 -4.97
N VAL A 50 -6.11 -5.54 -5.71
CA VAL A 50 -4.79 -5.42 -6.34
C VAL A 50 -3.88 -4.69 -5.36
N ILE A 51 -2.83 -5.35 -4.90
CA ILE A 51 -1.81 -4.71 -4.05
C ILE A 51 -0.52 -4.45 -4.82
N GLY A 52 0.20 -3.39 -4.46
CA GLY A 52 1.53 -3.12 -4.99
C GLY A 52 2.34 -2.14 -4.18
N SER A 53 3.56 -1.88 -4.64
CA SER A 53 4.53 -1.04 -3.96
C SER A 53 4.68 0.32 -4.66
N GLY A 54 4.59 1.38 -3.86
CA GLY A 54 4.85 2.76 -4.23
C GLY A 54 5.90 3.34 -3.30
N SER A 55 7.17 3.02 -3.52
CA SER A 55 8.28 3.35 -2.62
C SER A 55 9.45 4.01 -3.36
N ASP A 56 10.23 4.82 -2.66
CA ASP A 56 11.43 5.45 -3.23
C ASP A 56 12.64 4.49 -3.32
N ARG A 57 12.52 3.30 -2.71
CA ARG A 57 13.46 2.18 -2.91
C ARG A 57 13.55 1.78 -4.38
N THR A 58 14.67 1.17 -4.79
CA THR A 58 14.79 0.66 -6.17
C THR A 58 13.74 -0.41 -6.44
N ARG A 59 13.29 -0.56 -7.70
CA ARG A 59 12.30 -1.60 -8.06
C ARG A 59 12.76 -3.01 -7.69
N ALA A 60 14.05 -3.29 -7.84
CA ALA A 60 14.65 -4.57 -7.44
C ALA A 60 14.55 -4.78 -5.93
N ASP A 61 14.88 -3.78 -5.12
CA ASP A 61 14.78 -3.88 -3.66
C ASP A 61 13.33 -4.05 -3.20
N GLN A 62 12.40 -3.31 -3.80
CA GLN A 62 10.96 -3.48 -3.54
C GLN A 62 10.55 -4.94 -3.81
N SER A 63 10.82 -5.46 -5.01
CA SER A 63 10.47 -6.84 -5.37
C SER A 63 11.10 -7.87 -4.43
N ASN A 64 12.36 -7.68 -4.06
CA ASN A 64 13.07 -8.60 -3.17
C ASN A 64 12.47 -8.59 -1.75
N LEU A 65 12.12 -7.42 -1.21
CA LEU A 65 11.50 -7.31 0.11
C LEU A 65 10.13 -7.99 0.13
N TRP A 66 9.24 -7.65 -0.81
CA TRP A 66 7.92 -8.28 -0.88
C TRP A 66 8.01 -9.81 -1.03
N ALA A 67 8.90 -10.29 -1.90
CA ALA A 67 9.13 -11.72 -2.08
C ALA A 67 9.70 -12.41 -0.83
N ALA A 68 10.63 -11.77 -0.11
CA ALA A 68 11.20 -12.29 1.13
C ALA A 68 10.15 -12.44 2.24
N HIS A 69 9.10 -11.62 2.21
CA HIS A 69 7.95 -11.73 3.12
C HIS A 69 6.77 -12.53 2.55
N GLY A 70 6.95 -13.19 1.40
CA GLY A 70 5.99 -14.15 0.85
C GLY A 70 4.74 -13.52 0.23
N VAL A 71 4.77 -12.23 -0.11
CA VAL A 71 3.64 -11.52 -0.71
C VAL A 71 3.95 -11.18 -2.17
N ASP A 72 3.10 -11.68 -3.07
CA ASP A 72 3.21 -11.39 -4.51
C ASP A 72 2.45 -10.09 -4.86
N VAL A 73 3.22 -9.01 -5.01
CA VAL A 73 2.68 -7.70 -5.40
C VAL A 73 2.51 -7.57 -6.91
N ARG A 74 1.41 -6.97 -7.35
CA ARG A 74 1.08 -6.84 -8.80
C ARG A 74 1.87 -5.75 -9.51
N PHE A 75 2.46 -4.82 -8.75
CA PHE A 75 3.33 -3.78 -9.27
C PHE A 75 4.35 -3.34 -8.21
N VAL A 76 5.48 -2.83 -8.69
CA VAL A 76 6.49 -2.12 -7.91
C VAL A 76 6.88 -0.85 -8.66
N GLY A 77 7.18 0.23 -7.96
CA GLY A 77 7.54 1.51 -8.56
C GLY A 77 7.62 2.65 -7.55
N GLY A 78 8.15 3.79 -8.00
CA GLY A 78 8.12 5.03 -7.23
C GLY A 78 6.72 5.62 -7.12
N LYS A 79 6.48 6.40 -6.07
CA LYS A 79 5.20 7.08 -5.77
C LYS A 79 4.74 7.99 -6.93
N HIS A 80 5.70 8.56 -7.67
CA HIS A 80 5.42 9.35 -8.86
C HIS A 80 4.85 8.57 -10.06
N HIS A 81 4.88 7.23 -10.04
CA HIS A 81 4.28 6.38 -11.08
C HIS A 81 2.85 5.90 -10.74
N LEU A 82 2.26 6.36 -9.63
CA LEU A 82 0.86 6.03 -9.30
C LEU A 82 -0.16 6.34 -10.41
N PRO A 83 0.00 7.39 -11.25
CA PRO A 83 -0.86 7.58 -12.42
C PRO A 83 -0.84 6.40 -13.40
N GLU A 84 0.34 5.83 -13.68
CA GLU A 84 0.49 4.67 -14.57
C GLU A 84 -0.15 3.41 -13.97
N VAL A 85 -0.10 3.26 -12.64
CA VAL A 85 -0.76 2.17 -11.92
C VAL A 85 -2.27 2.24 -12.15
N ARG A 86 -2.86 3.43 -12.08
CA ARG A 86 -4.30 3.64 -12.32
C ARG A 86 -4.72 3.24 -13.74
N GLU A 87 -3.91 3.58 -14.73
CA GLU A 87 -4.15 3.21 -16.13
C GLU A 87 -4.07 1.69 -16.34
N ARG A 88 -3.11 1.04 -15.68
CA ARG A 88 -2.85 -0.39 -15.84
C ARG A 88 -3.83 -1.28 -15.06
N PHE A 89 -4.32 -0.82 -13.91
CA PHE A 89 -5.16 -1.61 -13.02
C PHE A 89 -6.49 -0.90 -12.76
N PRO A 90 -7.49 -1.08 -13.65
CA PRO A 90 -8.82 -0.51 -13.44
C PRO A 90 -9.46 -1.07 -12.16
N ALA A 91 -9.79 -0.16 -11.25
CA ALA A 91 -10.46 -0.41 -10.01
C ALA A 91 -11.47 0.70 -9.70
N GLU A 92 -12.36 0.42 -8.77
CA GLU A 92 -13.39 1.36 -8.32
C GLU A 92 -12.87 2.32 -7.27
N ARG A 93 -11.77 1.95 -6.63
CA ARG A 93 -11.09 2.73 -5.58
C ARG A 93 -9.59 2.56 -5.67
N TYR A 94 -8.86 3.63 -5.37
CA TYR A 94 -7.41 3.66 -5.39
C TYR A 94 -6.92 4.24 -4.07
N VAL A 95 -6.07 3.50 -3.37
CA VAL A 95 -5.56 3.85 -2.04
C VAL A 95 -4.04 3.80 -2.07
N HIS A 96 -3.41 4.82 -1.48
CA HIS A 96 -2.00 4.80 -1.15
C HIS A 96 -1.82 4.95 0.36
N ILE A 97 -0.93 4.15 0.94
CA ILE A 97 -0.57 4.19 2.36
C ILE A 97 0.90 4.57 2.47
N GLY A 98 1.19 5.59 3.27
CA GLY A 98 2.54 6.09 3.51
C GLY A 98 2.64 6.82 4.84
N ASP A 99 3.86 7.25 5.21
CA ASP A 99 4.16 7.91 6.48
C ASP A 99 4.65 9.36 6.32
N THR A 100 4.84 9.82 5.07
CA THR A 100 5.37 11.15 4.75
C THR A 100 4.40 12.02 3.94
N ASP A 101 4.62 13.34 3.99
CA ASP A 101 3.90 14.28 3.14
C ASP A 101 4.13 14.06 1.63
N VAL A 102 5.27 13.46 1.27
CA VAL A 102 5.60 13.11 -0.13
C VAL A 102 4.65 12.04 -0.65
N ASP A 103 4.31 11.05 0.19
CA ASP A 103 3.35 10.00 -0.13
C ASP A 103 1.97 10.60 -0.39
N GLN A 104 1.53 11.46 0.53
CA GLN A 104 0.25 12.15 0.41
C GLN A 104 0.18 13.00 -0.85
N HIS A 105 1.26 13.72 -1.17
CA HIS A 105 1.33 14.55 -2.36
C HIS A 105 1.14 13.72 -3.63
N PHE A 106 1.94 12.67 -3.82
CA PHE A 106 1.87 11.85 -5.03
C PHE A 106 0.57 11.04 -5.13
N ALA A 107 0.03 10.56 -4.00
CA ALA A 107 -1.28 9.94 -3.96
C ALA A 107 -2.36 10.89 -4.51
N ARG A 108 -2.41 12.13 -4.00
CA ARG A 108 -3.40 13.12 -4.44
C ARG A 108 -3.22 13.52 -5.91
N VAL A 109 -1.98 13.68 -6.37
CA VAL A 109 -1.69 13.97 -7.79
C VAL A 109 -2.21 12.85 -8.70
N ALA A 110 -2.16 11.60 -8.25
CA ALA A 110 -2.68 10.44 -8.97
C ALA A 110 -4.19 10.16 -8.74
N ASP A 111 -4.88 11.02 -7.97
CA ASP A 111 -6.28 10.83 -7.55
C ASP A 111 -6.49 9.51 -6.76
N PHE A 112 -5.51 9.17 -5.92
CA PHE A 112 -5.62 8.11 -4.91
C PHE A 112 -6.09 8.72 -3.58
N GLU A 113 -6.94 7.99 -2.87
CA GLU A 113 -7.16 8.21 -1.45
C GLU A 113 -5.86 7.94 -0.68
N PHE A 114 -5.59 8.75 0.33
CA PHE A 114 -4.38 8.62 1.12
C PHE A 114 -4.70 8.26 2.57
N PHE A 115 -3.99 7.26 3.10
CA PHE A 115 -4.01 6.91 4.51
C PHE A 115 -2.61 7.01 5.09
N TRP A 116 -2.50 7.64 6.25
CA TRP A 116 -1.27 7.66 7.01
C TRP A 116 -1.06 6.30 7.69
N SER A 117 0.17 5.78 7.65
CA SER A 117 0.52 4.50 8.25
C SER A 117 0.13 4.43 9.74
N TYR A 118 0.32 5.52 10.50
CA TYR A 118 -0.05 5.58 11.93
C TYR A 118 -1.53 5.35 12.21
N GLN A 119 -2.42 5.49 11.22
CA GLN A 119 -3.86 5.25 11.41
C GLN A 119 -4.19 3.76 11.59
N PHE A 120 -3.24 2.87 11.31
CA PHE A 120 -3.37 1.42 11.47
C PHE A 120 -2.74 0.92 12.77
N ASP A 121 -2.08 1.82 13.51
CA ASP A 121 -1.53 1.58 14.84
C ASP A 121 -2.61 1.81 15.90
N ALA A 122 -3.75 1.12 15.74
CA ALA A 122 -4.83 1.16 16.72
C ALA A 122 -4.41 0.33 17.95
N ASP A 123 -4.30 1.03 19.09
CA ASP A 123 -4.04 0.50 20.44
C ASP A 123 -4.78 -0.83 20.74
#